data_AF-A0A1B0C4Z2-F1
#
_entry.id   AF-A0A1B0C4Z2-F1
#
_cell.length_a   1.000
_cell.length_b   1.000
_cell.length_c   1.000
_cell.angle_alpha   90.00
_cell.angle_beta   90.00
_cell.angle_gamma   90.00
#
_symmetry.space_group_name_H-M   'P 1'
#
loop_
_entity.id
_entity.type
_entity.pdbx_description
1 polymer ?
#
loop_
_entity_poly.entity_id
_entity_poly.type
_entity_poly.pdbx_seq_one_letter_code
_entity_poly.pdbx_strand_id
1 'polypeptide(L)'
;MLENIEYMFPSLKAELNISNYVSRFQTLLYLEEIECFTNFRMYDRERAHFTLEGEYLALTIENLSECLPSLTIGDIVKAENPWADGENAKRIYEGVIHKVLFNRILLKFDANFQQKYNGEDYRLEFYFSRYGYRKQHYAVSRAFLFPSRAQTRGCPQLDIQLNDEENLLLGSCQCKWHNSTLNSI
;
A
#
# COMPACT_ATOMS: atom_id res chain seq x y z
N MET A 1 -1.21 11.54 -25.46
CA MET A 1 -0.43 11.15 -24.26
C MET A 1 -0.32 9.63 -24.15
N LEU A 2 -1.43 8.88 -24.15
CA LEU A 2 -1.42 7.41 -24.14
C LEU A 2 -0.64 6.79 -25.32
N GLU A 3 -0.82 7.30 -26.53
CA GLU A 3 -0.09 6.81 -27.72
C GLU A 3 1.45 6.91 -27.60
N ASN A 4 1.95 7.93 -26.90
CA ASN A 4 3.39 8.08 -26.66
C ASN A 4 3.91 7.06 -25.64
N ILE A 5 3.12 6.75 -24.61
CA ILE A 5 3.46 5.73 -23.61
C ILE A 5 3.48 4.35 -24.27
N GLU A 6 2.50 4.06 -25.12
CA GLU A 6 2.43 2.81 -25.86
C GLU A 6 3.57 2.64 -26.87
N TYR A 7 4.02 3.74 -27.50
CA TYR A 7 5.19 3.73 -28.37
C TYR A 7 6.49 3.49 -27.57
N MET A 8 6.64 4.12 -26.40
CA MET A 8 7.80 3.96 -25.54
C MET A 8 7.88 2.58 -24.88
N PHE A 9 6.73 1.96 -24.58
CA PHE A 9 6.63 0.68 -23.90
C PHE A 9 5.75 -0.31 -24.67
N PRO A 10 6.29 -0.95 -25.75
CA PRO A 10 5.53 -1.89 -26.58
C PRO A 10 4.98 -3.10 -25.81
N SER A 11 5.60 -3.46 -24.68
CA SER A 11 5.17 -4.54 -23.80
C SER A 11 3.77 -4.33 -23.20
N LEU A 12 3.29 -3.08 -23.16
CA LEU A 12 1.93 -2.75 -22.73
C LEU A 12 0.85 -3.19 -23.74
N LYS A 13 1.18 -3.23 -25.04
CA LYS A 13 0.26 -3.65 -26.12
C LYS A 13 0.35 -5.13 -26.44
N ALA A 14 1.56 -5.70 -26.39
CA ALA A 14 1.79 -7.10 -26.75
C ALA A 14 1.03 -8.06 -25.82
N GLU A 15 0.56 -9.20 -26.33
CA GLU A 15 -0.06 -10.24 -25.49
C GLU A 15 0.87 -10.68 -24.36
N LEU A 16 0.32 -10.85 -23.16
CA LEU A 16 1.11 -11.19 -21.98
C LEU A 16 1.76 -12.56 -22.13
N ASN A 17 3.08 -12.60 -21.96
CA ASN A 17 3.87 -13.82 -21.96
C ASN A 17 5.03 -13.70 -20.96
N ILE A 18 5.78 -14.79 -20.76
CA ILE A 18 6.83 -14.83 -19.75
C ILE A 18 7.98 -13.83 -20.03
N SER A 19 8.26 -13.54 -21.31
CA SER A 19 9.37 -12.66 -21.68
C SER A 19 9.01 -11.18 -21.53
N ASN A 20 7.73 -10.82 -21.67
CA ASN A 20 7.27 -9.44 -21.48
C ASN A 20 6.64 -9.15 -20.11
N TYR A 21 6.38 -10.18 -19.28
CA TYR A 21 5.74 -10.02 -17.98
C TYR A 21 6.40 -8.97 -17.10
N VAL A 22 7.72 -9.10 -16.89
CA VAL A 22 8.46 -8.20 -16.00
C VAL A 22 8.40 -6.77 -16.52
N SER A 23 8.70 -6.57 -17.81
CA SER A 23 8.66 -5.24 -18.43
C SER A 23 7.26 -4.63 -18.35
N ARG A 24 6.21 -5.38 -18.70
CA ARG A 24 4.83 -4.88 -18.71
C ARG A 24 4.37 -4.47 -17.32
N PHE A 25 4.48 -5.37 -16.34
CA PHE A 25 3.97 -5.10 -14.99
C PHE A 25 4.84 -4.10 -14.22
N GLN A 26 6.17 -4.07 -14.43
CA GLN A 26 6.99 -3.01 -13.84
C GLN A 26 6.61 -1.64 -14.37
N THR A 27 6.40 -1.50 -15.69
CA THR A 27 5.96 -0.23 -16.29
C THR A 27 4.60 0.20 -15.72
N LEU A 28 3.63 -0.71 -15.65
CA LEU A 28 2.31 -0.41 -15.06
C LEU A 28 2.43 0.05 -13.59
N LEU A 29 3.26 -0.62 -12.79
CA LEU A 29 3.50 -0.22 -11.41
C LEU A 29 4.14 1.17 -11.29
N TYR A 30 5.07 1.52 -12.17
CA TYR A 30 5.65 2.88 -12.19
C TYR A 30 4.62 3.95 -12.57
N LEU A 31 3.77 3.67 -13.55
CA LEU A 31 2.69 4.59 -13.94
C LEU A 31 1.72 4.82 -12.77
N GLU A 32 1.31 3.75 -12.10
CA GLU A 32 0.45 3.80 -10.91
C GLU A 32 1.11 4.59 -9.78
N GLU A 33 2.41 4.41 -9.54
CA GLU A 33 3.13 5.14 -8.50
C GLU A 33 3.20 6.65 -8.79
N ILE A 34 3.34 7.04 -10.07
CA ILE A 34 3.32 8.45 -10.50
C ILE A 34 1.92 9.04 -10.30
N GLU A 35 0.87 8.34 -10.72
CA GLU A 35 -0.51 8.81 -10.56
C GLU A 35 -0.88 8.93 -9.09
N CYS A 36 -0.52 7.94 -8.28
CA CYS A 36 -0.70 7.99 -6.82
C CYS A 36 0.03 9.18 -6.21
N PHE A 37 1.26 9.48 -6.65
CA PHE A 37 2.01 10.65 -6.19
C PHE A 37 1.31 11.98 -6.52
N THR A 38 0.79 12.11 -7.74
CA THR A 38 0.04 13.31 -8.16
C THR A 38 -1.25 13.45 -7.36
N ASN A 39 -2.00 12.36 -7.18
CA ASN A 39 -3.25 12.39 -6.42
C ASN A 39 -3.00 12.72 -4.94
N PHE A 40 -1.91 12.22 -4.34
CA PHE A 40 -1.55 12.52 -2.95
C PHE A 40 -1.37 14.02 -2.66
N ARG A 41 -1.03 14.83 -3.67
CA ARG A 41 -0.89 16.30 -3.52
C ARG A 41 -2.19 16.97 -3.10
N MET A 42 -3.36 16.34 -3.28
CA MET A 42 -4.64 16.87 -2.82
C MET A 42 -4.69 17.06 -1.29
N TYR A 43 -3.86 16.34 -0.55
CA TYR A 43 -3.76 16.45 0.90
C TYR A 43 -2.85 17.58 1.36
N ASP A 44 -2.02 18.15 0.48
CA ASP A 44 -1.11 19.24 0.84
C ASP A 44 -1.90 20.43 1.39
N ARG A 45 -1.33 21.09 2.40
CA ARG A 45 -1.96 22.24 3.09
C ARG A 45 -0.92 23.33 3.25
N GLU A 46 -1.22 24.53 2.77
CA GLU A 46 -0.34 25.69 2.95
C GLU A 46 -0.25 26.13 4.41
N ARG A 47 -1.33 25.93 5.16
CA ARG A 47 -1.42 26.35 6.56
C ARG A 47 -2.27 25.38 7.35
N ALA A 48 -1.64 24.66 8.27
CA ALA A 48 -2.33 23.79 9.22
C ALA A 48 -1.56 23.73 10.54
N HIS A 49 -2.30 23.60 11.64
CA HIS A 49 -1.76 23.33 12.96
C HIS A 49 -2.17 21.94 13.42
N PHE A 50 -1.44 21.44 14.40
CA PHE A 50 -1.72 20.19 15.06
C PHE A 50 -2.33 20.45 16.44
N THR A 51 -3.18 19.53 16.89
CA THR A 51 -3.67 19.50 18.26
C THR A 51 -2.92 18.43 19.03
N LEU A 52 -2.38 18.76 20.20
CA LEU A 52 -1.71 17.77 21.04
C LEU A 52 -2.74 16.79 21.63
N GLU A 53 -2.57 15.50 21.34
CA GLU A 53 -3.45 14.43 21.81
C GLU A 53 -2.61 13.31 22.45
N GLY A 54 -2.34 13.47 23.75
CA GLY A 54 -1.45 12.58 24.49
C GLY A 54 -0.01 12.64 23.95
N GLU A 55 0.46 11.54 23.39
CA GLU A 55 1.79 11.41 22.77
C GLU A 55 1.77 11.65 21.24
N TYR A 56 0.64 12.07 20.67
CA TYR A 56 0.47 12.29 19.24
C TYR A 56 0.17 13.77 18.94
N LEU A 57 0.47 14.17 17.71
CA LEU A 57 -0.01 15.40 17.10
C LEU A 57 -1.16 15.05 16.15
N ALA A 58 -2.37 15.49 16.50
CA ALA A 58 -3.57 15.26 15.72
C ALA A 58 -3.74 16.33 14.63
N LEU A 59 -4.04 15.91 13.41
CA LEU A 59 -4.40 16.79 12.30
C LEU A 59 -5.81 16.46 11.81
N THR A 60 -6.71 17.43 11.87
CA THR A 60 -8.07 17.29 11.34
C THR A 60 -8.04 17.44 9.81
N ILE A 61 -8.67 16.49 9.11
CA ILE A 61 -8.77 16.50 7.65
C ILE A 61 -10.25 16.32 7.29
N GLU A 62 -10.81 17.30 6.59
CA GLU A 62 -12.17 17.24 6.06
C GLU A 62 -12.32 16.10 5.06
N ASN A 63 -13.42 15.36 5.13
CA ASN A 63 -13.77 14.26 4.23
C ASN A 63 -12.71 13.16 4.08
N LEU A 64 -11.89 12.94 5.13
CA LEU A 64 -10.79 11.97 5.13
C LEU A 64 -11.19 10.55 4.68
N SER A 65 -12.38 10.10 5.07
CA SER A 65 -12.90 8.76 4.76
C SER A 65 -13.38 8.60 3.31
N GLU A 66 -13.62 9.71 2.61
CA GLU A 66 -14.16 9.73 1.25
C GLU A 66 -13.09 10.01 0.19
N CYS A 67 -11.89 10.43 0.61
CA CYS A 67 -10.80 10.77 -0.29
C CYS A 67 -10.04 9.52 -0.77
N LEU A 68 -9.77 9.50 -2.08
CA LEU A 68 -8.90 8.53 -2.73
C LEU A 68 -7.71 9.24 -3.37
N PRO A 69 -6.48 8.78 -3.17
CA PRO A 69 -6.08 7.59 -2.41
C PRO A 69 -6.17 7.81 -0.91
N SER A 70 -6.59 6.79 -0.15
CA SER A 70 -6.76 6.91 1.31
C SER A 70 -5.43 7.06 2.05
N LEU A 71 -5.40 7.91 3.08
CA LEU A 71 -4.27 7.96 4.01
C LEU A 71 -4.22 6.69 4.87
N THR A 72 -3.03 6.16 5.06
CA THR A 72 -2.77 4.91 5.76
C THR A 72 -1.69 5.07 6.83
N ILE A 73 -1.63 4.09 7.73
CA ILE A 73 -0.58 4.03 8.75
C ILE A 73 0.78 3.85 8.04
N GLY A 74 1.74 4.70 8.39
CA GLY A 74 3.09 4.71 7.81
C GLY A 74 3.28 5.71 6.68
N ASP A 75 2.25 6.42 6.24
CA ASP A 75 2.40 7.58 5.36
C ASP A 75 3.12 8.71 6.10
N ILE A 76 3.83 9.54 5.32
CA ILE A 76 4.74 10.57 5.82
C ILE A 76 4.12 11.94 5.56
N VAL A 77 4.15 12.80 6.58
CA VAL A 77 3.77 14.21 6.49
C VAL A 77 5.01 15.05 6.76
N LYS A 78 5.38 15.89 5.81
CA LYS A 78 6.47 16.85 5.98
C LYS A 78 5.88 18.18 6.40
N ALA A 79 6.37 18.74 7.50
CA ALA A 79 5.97 20.04 8.01
C ALA A 79 7.12 21.04 7.87
N GLU A 80 6.86 22.15 7.20
CA GLU A 80 7.79 23.27 7.00
C GLU A 80 7.19 24.53 7.62
N ASN A 81 7.98 25.30 8.35
CA ASN A 81 7.51 26.56 8.91
C ASN A 81 7.62 27.66 7.83
N PRO A 82 6.49 28.20 7.33
CA PRO A 82 6.51 29.18 6.24
C PRO A 82 7.06 30.56 6.66
N TRP A 83 7.17 30.83 7.97
CA TRP A 83 7.71 32.08 8.51
C TRP A 83 9.12 31.93 9.11
N ALA A 84 9.77 30.79 8.90
CA ALA A 84 11.12 30.60 9.40
C ALA A 84 12.12 31.44 8.59
N ASP A 85 12.87 32.29 9.29
CA ASP A 85 13.98 33.07 8.73
C ASP A 85 15.34 32.51 9.14
N GLY A 86 16.39 32.81 8.37
CA GLY A 86 17.77 32.43 8.67
C GLY A 86 18.05 30.92 8.55
N GLU A 87 18.85 30.35 9.46
CA GLU A 87 19.22 28.91 9.43
C GLU A 87 18.02 27.96 9.54
N ASN A 88 16.90 28.42 10.11
CA ASN A 88 15.69 27.61 10.28
C ASN A 88 14.77 27.63 9.05
N ALA A 89 15.02 28.49 8.06
CA ALA A 89 14.16 28.70 6.89
C ALA A 89 13.95 27.45 6.02
N LYS A 90 14.84 26.45 6.11
CA LYS A 90 14.75 25.19 5.37
C LYS A 90 14.49 23.97 6.25
N ARG A 91 14.11 24.17 7.50
CA ARG A 91 13.95 23.05 8.43
C ARG A 91 12.63 22.34 8.16
N ILE A 92 12.74 21.15 7.60
CA ILE A 92 11.62 20.25 7.33
C ILE A 92 11.56 19.22 8.46
N TYR A 93 10.39 19.07 9.06
CA TYR A 93 10.12 18.05 10.06
C TYR A 93 9.30 16.93 9.44
N GLU A 94 9.72 15.69 9.65
CA GLU A 94 9.00 14.53 9.14
C GLU A 94 8.17 13.90 10.26
N GLY A 95 6.88 13.72 10.00
CA GLY A 95 5.93 13.03 10.86
C GLY A 95 5.40 11.80 10.17
N VAL A 96 5.15 10.73 10.92
CA VAL A 96 4.59 9.47 10.41
C VAL A 96 3.19 9.27 10.95
N ILE A 97 2.25 8.93 10.08
CA ILE A 97 0.87 8.59 10.47
C ILE A 97 0.89 7.28 11.27
N HIS A 98 0.46 7.35 12.52
CA HIS A 98 0.36 6.17 13.39
C HIS A 98 -1.07 5.65 13.50
N LYS A 99 -2.06 6.54 13.41
CA LYS A 99 -3.49 6.16 13.43
C LYS A 99 -4.27 7.05 12.48
N VAL A 100 -5.25 6.44 11.82
CA VAL A 100 -6.22 7.12 10.95
C VAL A 100 -7.58 6.95 11.63
N LEU A 101 -8.21 8.07 11.99
CA LEU A 101 -9.56 8.12 12.55
C LEU A 101 -10.53 8.66 11.50
N PHE A 102 -11.82 8.78 11.84
CA PHE A 102 -12.87 9.18 10.87
C PHE A 102 -12.61 10.54 10.22
N ASN A 103 -12.20 11.55 11.00
CA ASN A 103 -12.02 12.94 10.53
C ASN A 103 -10.64 13.53 10.86
N ARG A 104 -9.71 12.72 11.38
CA ARG A 104 -8.38 13.19 11.79
C ARG A 104 -7.36 12.06 11.72
N ILE A 105 -6.11 12.44 11.56
CA ILE A 105 -4.96 11.54 11.64
C ILE A 105 -4.13 11.86 12.88
N LEU A 106 -3.49 10.84 13.46
CA LEU A 106 -2.57 10.99 14.57
C LEU A 106 -1.15 10.72 14.08
N LEU A 107 -0.31 11.75 14.19
CA LEU A 107 1.07 11.76 13.73
C LEU A 107 2.02 11.68 14.93
N LYS A 108 3.19 11.08 14.70
CA LYS A 108 4.36 11.28 15.56
C LYS A 108 5.49 11.88 14.74
N PHE A 109 6.07 12.95 15.27
CA PHE A 109 7.24 13.61 14.70
C PHE A 109 8.48 13.25 15.52
N ASP A 110 9.64 13.76 15.11
CA ASP A 110 10.84 13.74 15.95
C ASP A 110 10.55 14.32 17.34
N ALA A 111 11.12 13.71 18.38
CA ALA A 111 10.86 14.08 19.77
C ALA A 111 11.20 15.55 20.05
N ASN A 112 12.24 16.10 19.42
CA ASN A 112 12.61 17.50 19.63
C ASN A 112 11.59 18.46 19.02
N PHE A 113 10.98 18.09 17.89
CA PHE A 113 9.92 18.89 17.29
C PHE A 113 8.68 18.85 18.16
N GLN A 114 8.26 17.65 18.56
CA GLN A 114 7.02 17.46 19.31
C GLN A 114 7.06 18.14 20.69
N GLN A 115 8.21 18.16 21.37
CA GLN A 115 8.37 18.88 22.64
C GLN A 115 8.35 20.41 22.50
N LYS A 116 8.81 20.93 21.37
CA LYS A 116 8.88 22.38 21.10
C LYS A 116 7.61 22.92 20.44
N TYR A 117 6.78 22.04 19.89
CA TYR A 117 5.57 22.42 19.19
C TYR A 117 4.56 23.06 20.16
N ASN A 118 4.11 24.27 19.83
CA ASN A 118 3.22 25.05 20.68
C ASN A 118 1.97 25.57 19.94
N GLY A 119 1.48 24.81 18.96
CA GLY A 119 0.29 25.19 18.19
C GLY A 119 0.58 26.12 17.00
N GLU A 120 1.84 26.29 16.62
CA GLU A 120 2.23 27.04 15.43
C GLU A 120 1.67 26.39 14.15
N ASP A 121 1.42 27.22 13.14
CA ASP A 121 0.99 26.74 11.82
C ASP A 121 2.20 26.31 10.99
N TYR A 122 2.01 25.26 10.18
CA TYR A 122 3.00 24.72 9.27
C TYR A 122 2.40 24.52 7.88
N ARG A 123 3.25 24.63 6.86
CA ARG A 123 2.96 24.09 5.52
C ARG A 123 3.20 22.59 5.55
N LEU A 124 2.22 21.82 5.09
CA LEU A 124 2.23 20.37 5.12
C LEU A 124 2.26 19.79 3.71
N GLU A 125 3.16 18.84 3.51
CA GLU A 125 3.22 18.01 2.30
C GLU A 125 3.05 16.53 2.65
N PHE A 126 2.17 15.83 1.94
CA PHE A 126 1.82 14.44 2.23
C PHE A 126 2.48 13.47 1.26
N TYR A 127 3.08 12.41 1.77
CA TYR A 127 3.76 11.39 0.98
C TYR A 127 3.26 10.01 1.38
N PHE A 128 2.81 9.23 0.40
CA PHE A 128 2.44 7.83 0.65
C PHE A 128 3.68 6.98 0.92
N SER A 129 3.48 5.90 1.67
CA SER A 129 4.50 4.91 1.90
C SER A 129 4.80 4.11 0.63
N ARG A 130 5.98 4.34 0.04
CA ARG A 130 6.48 3.56 -1.11
C ARG A 130 6.78 2.08 -0.78
N TYR A 131 6.61 1.66 0.47
CA TYR A 131 6.94 0.30 0.90
C TYR A 131 6.10 -0.76 0.17
N GLY A 132 4.80 -0.51 -0.05
CA GLY A 132 3.91 -1.40 -0.80
C GLY A 132 4.38 -1.59 -2.24
N TYR A 133 4.59 -0.48 -2.96
CA TYR A 133 5.09 -0.48 -4.33
C TYR A 133 6.45 -1.16 -4.45
N ARG A 134 7.40 -0.91 -3.53
CA ARG A 134 8.70 -1.59 -3.51
C ARG A 134 8.56 -3.11 -3.44
N LYS A 135 7.63 -3.62 -2.61
CA LYS A 135 7.37 -5.07 -2.54
C LYS A 135 6.74 -5.60 -3.82
N GLN A 136 5.84 -4.85 -4.44
CA GLN A 136 5.24 -5.24 -5.73
C GLN A 136 6.30 -5.27 -6.85
N HIS A 137 7.15 -4.24 -6.95
CA HIS A 137 8.27 -4.22 -7.90
C HIS A 137 9.22 -5.40 -7.70
N TYR A 138 9.53 -5.73 -6.45
CA TYR A 138 10.35 -6.90 -6.11
C TYR A 138 9.65 -8.23 -6.47
N ALA A 139 8.35 -8.34 -6.25
CA ALA A 139 7.60 -9.54 -6.61
C ALA A 139 7.54 -9.74 -8.14
N VAL A 140 7.32 -8.66 -8.89
CA VAL A 140 7.30 -8.69 -10.36
C VAL A 140 8.68 -9.03 -10.91
N SER A 141 9.75 -8.46 -10.37
CA SER A 141 11.12 -8.75 -10.84
C SER A 141 11.53 -10.21 -10.66
N ARG A 142 10.91 -10.91 -9.69
CA ARG A 142 11.13 -12.34 -9.46
C ARG A 142 10.24 -13.27 -10.28
N ALA A 143 9.33 -12.74 -11.09
CA ALA A 143 8.43 -13.50 -11.95
C ALA A 143 7.72 -14.68 -11.24
N PHE A 144 7.32 -14.49 -9.97
CA PHE A 144 6.77 -15.54 -9.10
C PHE A 144 5.57 -16.30 -9.69
N LEU A 145 4.83 -15.70 -10.63
CA LEU A 145 3.64 -16.30 -11.24
C LEU A 145 3.95 -17.37 -12.30
N PHE A 146 5.22 -17.56 -12.68
CA PHE A 146 5.61 -18.59 -13.65
C PHE A 146 6.45 -19.67 -12.99
N PRO A 147 5.83 -20.66 -12.32
CA PRO A 147 6.56 -21.82 -11.85
C PRO A 147 7.18 -22.54 -13.04
N SER A 148 8.52 -22.57 -13.10
CA SER A 148 9.26 -23.29 -14.15
C SER A 148 9.12 -24.81 -14.03
N ARG A 149 8.71 -25.30 -12.86
CA ARG A 149 8.49 -26.71 -12.57
C ARG A 149 7.49 -26.86 -11.43
N ALA A 150 6.43 -27.63 -11.67
CA ALA A 150 5.59 -28.15 -10.59
C ALA A 150 6.22 -29.45 -10.08
N GLN A 151 6.71 -29.45 -8.84
CA GLN A 151 7.16 -30.67 -8.19
C GLN A 151 6.01 -31.23 -7.36
N THR A 152 5.35 -32.25 -7.89
CA THR A 152 4.45 -33.07 -7.09
C THR A 152 5.29 -33.82 -6.05
N ARG A 153 4.84 -33.85 -4.81
CA ARG A 153 5.46 -34.72 -3.79
C ARG A 153 5.31 -36.16 -4.27
N GLY A 154 6.34 -37.00 -4.05
CA GLY A 154 6.27 -38.42 -4.37
C GLY A 154 5.16 -39.16 -3.62
N CYS A 155 4.75 -38.61 -2.48
CA CYS A 155 3.61 -39.05 -1.70
C CYS A 155 2.70 -37.82 -1.48
N PRO A 156 1.43 -37.82 -1.90
CA PRO A 156 0.51 -36.78 -1.52
C PRO A 156 0.35 -36.77 0.02
N GLN A 157 0.11 -35.60 0.61
CA GLN A 157 -0.12 -35.51 2.06
C GLN A 157 -1.40 -36.26 2.48
N LEU A 158 -2.35 -36.39 1.55
CA LEU A 158 -3.57 -37.17 1.66
C LEU A 158 -3.75 -37.90 0.33
N ASP A 159 -3.84 -39.23 0.35
CA ASP A 159 -4.14 -40.03 -0.83
C ASP A 159 -5.66 -40.06 -1.04
N ILE A 160 -6.16 -38.99 -1.67
CA ILE A 160 -7.58 -38.82 -1.93
C ILE A 160 -7.91 -39.41 -3.29
N GLN A 161 -8.87 -40.33 -3.32
CA GLN A 161 -9.40 -40.94 -4.53
C GLN A 161 -10.87 -40.58 -4.71
N LEU A 162 -11.38 -40.61 -5.94
CA LEU A 162 -12.80 -40.47 -6.23
C LEU A 162 -13.39 -41.86 -6.48
N ASN A 163 -14.55 -42.14 -5.90
CA ASN A 163 -15.32 -43.33 -6.26
C ASN A 163 -16.16 -43.09 -7.52
N ASP A 164 -16.88 -44.13 -7.99
CA ASP A 164 -17.75 -44.06 -9.17
C ASP A 164 -18.90 -43.04 -9.04
N GLU A 165 -19.19 -42.59 -7.83
CA GLU A 165 -20.21 -41.57 -7.49
C GLU A 165 -19.57 -40.19 -7.21
N GLU A 166 -18.32 -39.97 -7.62
CA GLU A 166 -17.54 -38.72 -7.44
C GLU A 166 -17.35 -38.29 -5.97
N ASN A 167 -17.48 -39.20 -5.01
CA ASN A 167 -17.21 -38.92 -3.61
C ASN A 167 -15.72 -39.03 -3.28
N LEU A 168 -15.23 -38.09 -2.46
CA LEU A 168 -13.86 -38.08 -1.97
C LEU A 168 -13.65 -39.24 -0.97
N LEU A 169 -12.71 -40.13 -1.26
CA LEU A 169 -12.27 -41.24 -0.41
C LEU A 169 -10.86 -40.98 0.11
N LEU A 170 -10.63 -41.15 1.41
CA LEU A 170 -9.32 -41.22 2.01
C LEU A 170 -9.11 -42.64 2.55
N GLY A 171 -8.40 -43.47 1.77
CA GLY A 171 -8.33 -44.91 2.01
C GLY A 171 -9.72 -45.56 1.84
N SER A 172 -10.24 -46.21 2.89
CA SER A 172 -11.59 -46.81 2.88
C SER A 172 -12.69 -45.88 3.41
N CYS A 173 -12.34 -44.67 3.86
CA CYS A 173 -13.28 -43.73 4.48
C CYS A 173 -13.74 -42.69 3.47
N GLN A 174 -15.06 -42.49 3.35
CA GLN A 174 -15.62 -41.40 2.57
C GLN A 174 -15.54 -40.07 3.33
N CYS A 175 -14.86 -39.09 2.75
CA CYS A 175 -14.80 -37.72 3.23
C CYS A 175 -16.07 -36.98 2.78
N LYS A 176 -16.98 -36.72 3.72
CA LYS A 176 -18.11 -35.83 3.47
C LYS A 176 -17.59 -34.40 3.32
N TRP A 177 -17.84 -33.78 2.17
CA TRP A 177 -17.48 -32.38 1.91
C TRP A 177 -18.22 -31.43 2.86
N HIS A 178 -19.45 -31.79 3.26
CA HIS A 178 -20.29 -31.01 4.15
C HIS A 178 -20.17 -31.50 5.59
N ASN A 179 -19.66 -30.64 6.47
CA ASN A 179 -19.64 -30.87 7.92
C ASN A 179 -20.61 -29.92 8.59
N SER A 180 -21.77 -30.42 9.03
CA SER A 180 -22.83 -29.64 9.69
C SER A 180 -22.41 -29.06 11.05
N THR A 181 -21.30 -29.51 11.64
CA THR A 181 -20.76 -28.94 12.90
C THR A 181 -19.83 -27.75 12.67
N LEU A 182 -19.21 -27.64 11.48
CA LEU A 182 -18.29 -26.56 11.12
C LEU A 182 -18.91 -25.56 10.14
N ASN A 183 -19.85 -26.03 9.32
CA ASN A 183 -20.57 -25.25 8.31
C ASN A 183 -22.07 -25.35 8.62
N SER A 184 -22.52 -24.60 9.64
CA SER A 184 -23.95 -24.38 9.86
C SER A 184 -24.45 -23.40 8.79
N ILE A 185 -25.31 -23.88 7.90
CA ILE A 185 -26.08 -23.05 6.96
C ILE A 185 -27.31 -22.51 7.70
#